data_AF-A0A972CF03-F1
#
_entry.id   AF-A0A972CF03-F1
#
_cell.length_a   1.000
_cell.length_b   1.000
_cell.length_c   1.000
_cell.angle_alpha   90.00
_cell.angle_beta   90.00
_cell.angle_gamma   90.00
#
_symmetry.space_group_name_H-M   'P 1'
#
loop_
_entity.id
_entity.type
_entity.pdbx_description
1 polymer ?
#
loop_
_entity_poly.entity_id
_entity_poly.type
_entity_poly.pdbx_seq_one_letter_code
_entity_poly.pdbx_strand_id
1 'polypeptide(L)' 'LGYLVGIFARFICVFLSGLIFFGEYAPEGFNPFSWSLYYNIIYIGSEGILTFIILVLPPIRKSFVRLKSQIS' A
#
# COMPACT_ATOMS: atom_id res chain seq x y z
N LEU A 1 -5.84 -2.92 -12.36
CA LEU A 1 -4.85 -3.96 -12.02
C LEU A 1 -3.50 -3.37 -11.61
N GLY A 2 -2.91 -2.47 -12.40
CA GLY A 2 -1.58 -1.89 -12.10
C GLY A 2 -1.40 -1.35 -10.68
N TYR A 3 -2.38 -0.58 -10.17
CA TYR A 3 -2.32 -0.07 -8.79
C TYR A 3 -2.29 -1.19 -7.72
N LEU A 4 -3.15 -2.20 -7.86
CA LEU A 4 -3.22 -3.32 -6.90
C LEU A 4 -1.92 -4.13 -6.86
N VAL A 5 -1.30 -4.35 -8.02
CA VAL A 5 0.01 -5.01 -8.10
C VAL A 5 1.09 -4.14 -7.48
N GLY A 6 1.08 -2.83 -7.76
CA GLY A 6 2.05 -1.88 -7.21
C GLY A 6 1.99 -1.80 -5.68
N ILE A 7 0.81 -1.68 -5.10
CA ILE A 7 0.67 -1.61 -3.65
C ILE A 7 1.01 -2.93 -2.95
N PHE A 8 0.70 -4.07 -3.57
CA PHE A 8 1.08 -5.38 -3.04
C PHE A 8 2.61 -5.57 -3.05
N ALA A 9 3.29 -5.21 -4.14
CA ALA A 9 4.74 -5.24 -4.20
C ALA A 9 5.37 -4.30 -3.13
N ARG A 10 4.80 -3.10 -2.97
CA ARG A 10 5.22 -2.16 -1.91
C ARG A 10 5.02 -2.76 -0.52
N PHE A 11 3.90 -3.44 -0.27
CA PHE A 11 3.62 -4.12 0.99
C PHE A 11 4.70 -5.17 1.31
N ILE A 12 5.09 -6.00 0.34
CA ILE A 12 6.18 -6.98 0.52
C ILE A 12 7.47 -6.28 0.95
N CYS A 13 7.86 -5.18 0.27
CA CYS A 13 9.09 -4.45 0.59
C CYS A 13 9.07 -3.89 2.02
N VAL A 14 7.97 -3.25 2.44
CA VAL A 14 7.90 -2.67 3.80
C VAL A 14 7.75 -3.72 4.88
N PHE A 15 7.08 -4.85 4.58
CA PHE A 15 6.97 -5.97 5.49
C PHE A 15 8.33 -6.61 5.74
N LEU A 16 9.11 -6.88 4.68
CA LEU A 16 10.47 -7.42 4.79
C LEU A 16 11.39 -6.44 5.50
N SER A 17 11.31 -5.14 5.17
CA SER A 17 12.07 -4.10 5.87
C SER A 17 11.73 -4.09 7.37
N GLY A 18 10.44 -4.13 7.71
CA GLY A 18 9.96 -4.17 9.09
C GLY A 18 10.43 -5.41 9.85
N LEU A 19 10.43 -6.56 9.18
CA LEU A 19 10.87 -7.83 9.76
C LEU A 19 12.38 -7.86 10.02
N ILE A 20 13.19 -7.36 9.08
CA ILE A 20 14.65 -7.47 9.11
C ILE A 20 15.29 -6.35 9.95
N PHE A 21 14.81 -5.11 9.82
CA PHE A 21 15.46 -3.94 10.40
C PHE A 21 14.70 -3.33 11.58
N PHE A 22 13.38 -3.52 11.67
CA PHE A 22 12.54 -2.86 12.67
C PHE A 22 11.90 -3.82 13.69
N GLY A 23 12.37 -5.07 13.73
CA GLY A 23 11.87 -6.07 14.66
C GLY A 23 12.06 -5.69 16.13
N GLU A 24 13.12 -4.94 16.44
CA GLU A 24 13.43 -4.48 17.81
C GLU A 24 12.42 -3.46 18.36
N TYR A 25 11.62 -2.83 17.48
CA TYR A 25 10.55 -1.91 17.88
C TYR A 25 9.22 -2.61 18.13
N ALA A 26 9.18 -3.95 18.10
CA ALA A 26 7.99 -4.71 18.43
C ALA A 26 7.60 -4.49 19.91
N PRO A 27 6.33 -4.16 20.19
CA PRO A 27 5.85 -4.03 21.57
C PRO A 27 5.85 -5.38 22.28
N GLU A 28 5.82 -5.36 23.61
CA GLU A 28 5.74 -6.57 24.43
C GLU A 28 4.58 -7.47 23.99
N GLY A 29 4.85 -8.77 23.82
CA GLY A 29 3.88 -9.76 23.35
C GLY A 29 3.81 -9.93 21.83
N PHE A 30 4.52 -9.12 21.04
CA PHE A 30 4.70 -9.36 19.61
C PHE A 30 6.08 -9.92 19.30
N ASN A 31 6.17 -10.75 18.26
CA ASN A 31 7.44 -11.09 17.63
C ASN A 31 7.64 -10.20 16.38
N PRO A 32 8.87 -10.07 15.85
CA PRO A 32 9.14 -9.22 14.70
C PRO A 32 8.24 -9.48 13.48
N PHE A 33 7.87 -10.75 13.26
CA PHE A 33 6.99 -11.14 12.17
C PHE A 33 5.56 -10.64 12.37
N SER A 34 4.94 -10.93 13.52
CA SER A 34 3.57 -10.52 13.80
C SER A 34 3.46 -9.00 13.90
N TRP A 35 4.49 -8.34 14.45
CA TRP A 35 4.54 -6.89 14.51
C TRP A 35 4.64 -6.25 13.13
N SER A 36 5.63 -6.65 12.33
CA SER A 36 5.83 -6.09 10.99
C SER A 36 4.60 -6.32 10.11
N LEU A 37 3.96 -7.49 10.22
CA LEU A 37 2.75 -7.81 9.47
C LEU A 37 1.59 -6.88 9.89
N TYR A 38 1.30 -6.82 11.19
CA TYR A 38 0.19 -6.03 11.73
C TYR A 38 0.36 -4.53 11.42
N TYR A 39 1.53 -3.98 11.72
CA TYR A 39 1.84 -2.57 11.51
C TYR A 39 1.72 -2.19 10.03
N ASN A 40 2.36 -2.95 9.14
CA ASN A 40 2.38 -2.62 7.71
C ASN A 40 1.03 -2.88 7.03
N ILE A 41 0.24 -3.87 7.47
CA ILE A 41 -1.11 -4.08 6.96
C ILE A 41 -2.00 -2.89 7.30
N ILE A 42 -1.95 -2.39 8.54
CA ILE A 42 -2.78 -1.25 8.93
C ILE A 42 -2.32 0.01 8.21
N TYR A 43 -1.01 0.26 8.17
CA TYR A 43 -0.45 1.44 7.52
C TYR A 43 -0.67 1.44 6.00
N ILE A 44 -0.13 0.46 5.27
CA ILE A 44 -0.26 0.39 3.79
C ILE A 44 -1.68 0.01 3.38
N GLY A 45 -2.36 -0.86 4.13
CA GLY A 45 -3.72 -1.26 3.80
C GLY A 45 -4.70 -0.11 3.89
N SER A 46 -4.63 0.73 4.93
CA SER A 46 -5.51 1.91 5.06
C SER A 46 -5.25 2.94 3.96
N GLU A 47 -3.99 3.26 3.69
CA GLU A 47 -3.61 4.12 2.55
C GLU A 47 -4.11 3.53 1.24
N GLY A 48 -3.92 2.22 1.08
CA GLY A 48 -4.31 1.48 -0.12
C GLY A 48 -5.78 1.55 -0.45
N ILE A 49 -6.61 1.36 0.57
CA ILE A 49 -8.06 1.47 0.46
C ILE A 49 -8.44 2.90 0.10
N LEU A 50 -7.86 3.91 0.77
CA LEU A 50 -8.18 5.31 0.52
C LEU A 50 -7.81 5.72 -0.92
N THR A 51 -6.60 5.38 -1.36
CA THR A 51 -6.14 5.67 -2.72
C THR A 51 -6.97 4.91 -3.75
N PHE A 52 -7.35 3.65 -3.50
CA PHE A 52 -8.25 2.92 -4.37
C PHE A 52 -9.60 3.62 -4.51
N ILE A 53 -10.19 4.09 -3.41
CA ILE A 53 -11.43 4.88 -3.41
C ILE A 53 -11.27 6.11 -4.31
N ILE A 54 -10.19 6.88 -4.14
CA ILE A 54 -9.91 8.07 -4.95
C ILE A 54 -9.82 7.71 -6.44
N LEU A 55 -9.10 6.63 -6.79
CA LEU A 55 -8.94 6.19 -8.17
C LEU A 55 -10.26 5.77 -8.83
N VAL A 56 -11.24 5.30 -8.06
CA VAL A 56 -12.55 4.93 -8.60
C VAL A 56 -13.51 6.10 -8.74
N LEU A 57 -13.22 7.25 -8.13
CA LEU A 57 -14.08 8.43 -8.23
C LEU A 57 -14.21 8.90 -9.69
N PRO A 58 -15.43 9.24 -10.15
CA PRO A 58 -15.67 9.64 -11.53
C PRO A 58 -14.80 10.80 -12.03
N PRO A 59 -14.53 11.88 -11.26
CA PRO A 59 -13.67 12.96 -11.70
C PRO A 59 -12.25 12.48 -12.05
N ILE A 60 -11.69 11.61 -11.21
CA ILE A 60 -10.33 11.08 -11.37
C ILE A 60 -10.27 10.15 -12.59
N ARG A 61 -11.24 9.26 -12.74
CA ARG A 61 -11.34 8.39 -13.92
C ARG A 61 -11.44 9.18 -15.22
N LYS A 62 -12.26 10.24 -15.25
CA LYS A 62 -12.40 11.11 -16.43
C LYS A 62 -11.08 11.82 -16.76
N SER A 63 -10.33 12.28 -15.75
CA SER A 63 -9.01 12.88 -15.94
C SER A 63 -8.04 11.91 -16.59
N PHE A 64 -7.96 10.65 -16.13
CA PHE A 64 -7.10 9.64 -16.74
C PHE A 64 -7.48 9.32 -18.19
N VAL A 65 -8.77 9.22 -18.50
CA VAL A 65 -9.24 9.01 -19.88
C VAL A 65 -8.86 10.18 -20.78
N ARG A 66 -9.01 11.41 -20.30
CA ARG A 66 -8.63 12.63 -21.03
C ARG A 66 -7.12 12.71 -21.27
N LEU A 67 -6.30 12.35 -20.28
CA LEU A 67 -4.84 12.32 -20.44
C LEU A 67 -4.43 11.27 -21.48
N LYS A 68 -5.06 10.09 -21.45
CA LYS A 68 -4.79 9.04 -22.46
C LYS A 68 -5.11 9.51 -23.88
N SER A 69 -6.20 10.26 -24.07
CA SER A 69 -6.57 10.79 -25.41
C SER A 69 -5.69 11.93 -25.90
N GLN A 70 -4.84 12.53 -25.06
CA GLN A 70 -3.89 13.57 -25.48
C GLN A 70 -2.53 12.99 -25.90
N ILE A 71 -2.22 11.77 -25.46
CA ILE A 71 -0.93 11.11 -25.69
C ILE A 71 -1.04 10.03 -26.78
N SER A 72 -2.25 9.48 -26.98
CA SER A 72 -2.59 8.60 -28.11
C SER A 72 -3.04 9.40 -29.32
#